data_AF-A0A7X4B6W6-F1
#
_entry.id   AF-A0A7X4B6W6-F1
#
_cell.length_a   1.000
_cell.length_b   1.000
_cell.length_c   1.000
_cell.angle_alpha   90.00
_cell.angle_beta   90.00
_cell.angle_gamma   90.00
#
_symmetry.space_group_name_H-M   'P 1'
#
loop_
_entity.id
_entity.type
_entity.pdbx_description
1 polymer ?
#
loop_
_entity_poly.entity_id
_entity_poly.type
_entity_poly.pdbx_seq_one_letter_code
_entity_poly.pdbx_strand_id
1 'polypeptide(L)'
;MQVYHGTDQTLDADTFLSILQADYESVFLTNCIIEGAIVFSSESSEHAVVDKEIVCIGCTFKNSVKFEKTDFQKEVFIGNCVFQDAVNFRNNVFQNSCDFGESKFEGAALFRGTTFCGKACFRKSSFQQVADFNEAQFQENGVFRSAVFQNSTHFNRTIFNKNLDFAQSRFSDTADFNESTFREEIDFTSARFAVAASFRNVSFNSDTIWQWLRNKFTHQPEQPTEFYLDNQDINGVSNPFFKRYVADQLFIRAFKEIHPFWSIVWKWSSDYGRSLALWALWSLLIALSFSLVYMAAPTWFPERLREVMPQFHQVTGGQAGEPLTFWKSFYFSIVTFTTLGFGDVVADNTSARILVTLEVIFGYIMLGGLISIFANKLASRS
;
A
#
# COMPACT_ATOMS: atom_id res chain seq x y z
N MET A 1 30.86 34.26 13.03
CA MET A 1 29.59 33.57 13.28
C MET A 1 29.67 32.99 14.67
N GLN A 2 28.75 33.37 15.55
CA GLN A 2 28.75 32.84 16.92
C GLN A 2 27.90 31.57 16.94
N VAL A 3 28.47 30.52 17.52
CA VAL A 3 27.83 29.22 17.72
C VAL A 3 27.81 28.96 19.22
N TYR A 4 26.65 28.60 19.76
CA TYR A 4 26.58 28.17 21.14
C TYR A 4 26.86 26.67 21.25
N HIS A 5 27.74 26.27 22.16
CA HIS A 5 28.04 24.88 22.47
C HIS A 5 27.85 24.62 23.97
N GLY A 6 26.95 23.69 24.31
CA GLY A 6 26.77 23.16 25.65
C GLY A 6 26.97 21.65 25.66
N THR A 7 27.77 21.14 26.59
CA THR A 7 28.03 19.70 26.74
C THR A 7 28.00 19.32 28.21
N ASP A 8 27.25 18.27 28.57
CA ASP A 8 27.14 17.72 29.93
C ASP A 8 26.74 18.79 30.99
N GLN A 9 25.96 19.79 30.59
CA GLN A 9 25.53 20.92 31.42
C GLN A 9 24.06 20.83 31.80
N THR A 10 23.72 21.39 32.96
CA THR A 10 22.32 21.65 33.33
C THR A 10 22.00 23.12 33.05
N LEU A 11 20.99 23.37 32.23
CA LEU A 11 20.49 24.69 31.88
C LEU A 11 19.07 24.84 32.45
N ASP A 12 18.78 25.97 33.08
CA ASP A 12 17.39 26.34 33.33
C ASP A 12 16.71 26.81 32.03
N ALA A 13 15.37 26.79 32.03
CA ALA A 13 14.55 27.13 30.87
C ALA A 13 14.78 28.57 30.40
N ASP A 14 15.00 29.51 31.32
CA ASP A 14 15.24 30.92 31.00
C ASP A 14 16.58 31.10 30.27
N THR A 15 17.61 30.39 30.71
CA THR A 15 18.92 30.34 30.07
C THR A 15 18.79 29.74 28.68
N PHE A 16 18.10 28.61 28.54
CA PHE A 16 17.85 27.98 27.24
C PHE A 16 17.10 28.92 26.27
N LEU A 17 16.05 29.59 26.74
CA LEU A 17 15.30 30.56 25.96
C LEU A 17 16.16 31.77 25.58
N SER A 18 17.02 32.25 26.49
CA SER A 18 17.95 33.34 26.20
C SER A 18 18.95 32.96 25.11
N ILE A 19 19.43 31.71 25.07
CA ILE A 19 20.29 31.18 24.02
C ILE A 19 19.55 31.12 22.68
N LEU A 20 18.29 30.69 22.68
CA LEU A 20 17.46 30.68 21.47
C LEU A 20 17.15 32.09 20.95
N GLN A 21 17.09 33.10 21.82
CA GLN A 21 16.83 34.49 21.44
C GLN A 21 18.10 35.30 21.13
N ALA A 22 19.26 34.86 21.63
CA ALA A 22 20.54 35.50 21.38
C ALA A 22 20.98 35.40 19.91
N ASP A 23 21.90 36.25 19.49
CA ASP A 23 22.41 36.34 18.11
C ASP A 23 23.42 35.23 17.79
N TYR A 24 22.96 33.97 17.90
CA TYR A 24 23.67 32.78 17.46
C TYR A 24 23.10 32.28 16.14
N GLU A 25 23.98 31.83 15.24
CA GLU A 25 23.59 31.20 13.99
C GLU A 25 23.15 29.74 14.19
N SER A 26 23.70 29.10 15.23
CA SER A 26 23.43 27.71 15.57
C SER A 26 23.64 27.44 17.06
N VAL A 27 22.88 26.49 17.59
CA VAL A 27 22.89 26.06 18.99
C VAL A 27 23.09 24.55 19.05
N PHE A 28 24.22 24.13 19.62
CA PHE A 28 24.57 22.72 19.81
C PHE A 28 24.57 22.37 21.29
N LEU A 29 23.71 21.44 21.68
CA LEU A 29 23.61 20.87 23.01
C LEU A 29 23.84 19.35 22.95
N THR A 30 24.76 18.83 23.75
CA THR A 30 25.06 17.40 23.82
C THR A 30 24.99 16.93 25.27
N ASN A 31 24.18 15.92 25.56
CA ASN A 31 23.99 15.36 26.91
C ASN A 31 23.61 16.41 27.98
N CYS A 32 22.96 17.49 27.58
CA CYS A 32 22.52 18.53 28.50
C CYS A 32 21.19 18.16 29.18
N ILE A 33 20.99 18.68 30.38
CA ILE A 33 19.71 18.61 31.10
C ILE A 33 19.08 20.01 31.06
N ILE A 34 17.85 20.10 30.57
CA ILE A 34 17.09 21.36 30.59
C ILE A 34 15.99 21.25 31.64
N GLU A 35 16.05 22.14 32.63
CA GLU A 35 15.14 22.19 33.78
C GLU A 35 14.21 23.40 33.71
N GLY A 36 12.94 23.22 34.07
CA GLY A 36 11.94 24.28 33.98
C GLY A 36 11.10 24.21 32.70
N ALA A 37 9.88 24.74 32.78
CA ALA A 37 8.94 24.70 31.66
C ALA A 37 9.37 25.69 30.57
N ILE A 38 9.61 25.19 29.36
CA ILE A 38 9.98 26.01 28.20
C ILE A 38 8.68 26.45 27.53
N VAL A 39 8.49 27.77 27.42
CA VAL A 39 7.37 28.37 26.70
C VAL A 39 7.92 29.40 25.73
N PHE A 40 7.86 29.06 24.45
CA PHE A 40 8.23 29.94 23.35
C PHE A 40 6.99 30.23 22.51
N SER A 41 6.55 31.47 22.52
CA SER A 41 5.38 31.94 21.79
C SER A 41 5.59 33.36 21.30
N SER A 42 5.07 33.69 20.13
CA SER A 42 4.98 35.08 19.68
C SER A 42 3.91 35.83 20.48
N GLU A 43 4.19 37.08 20.85
CA GLU A 43 3.17 38.00 21.39
C GLU A 43 2.24 38.54 20.28
N SER A 44 2.67 38.45 19.01
CA SER A 44 1.87 38.83 17.86
C SER A 44 0.98 37.68 17.37
N SER A 45 -0.03 38.00 16.55
CA SER A 45 -0.83 36.98 15.85
C SER A 45 -0.03 36.23 14.77
N GLU A 46 1.21 36.62 14.51
CA GLU A 46 2.09 36.02 13.52
C GLU A 46 2.94 34.90 14.13
N HIS A 47 3.49 34.04 13.28
CA HIS A 47 4.35 32.96 13.74
C HIS A 47 5.65 33.52 14.33
N ALA A 48 6.07 33.00 15.49
CA ALA A 48 7.39 33.31 16.03
C ALA A 48 8.46 32.73 15.10
N VAL A 49 9.52 33.46 14.79
CA VAL A 49 10.57 32.98 13.87
C VAL A 49 11.80 32.56 14.65
N VAL A 50 12.30 31.34 14.36
CA VAL A 50 13.58 30.82 14.85
C VAL A 50 14.48 30.57 13.64
N ASP A 51 15.37 31.53 13.37
CA ASP A 51 16.30 31.48 12.24
C ASP A 51 17.72 31.05 12.65
N LYS A 52 17.79 29.85 13.25
CA LYS A 52 19.07 29.21 13.63
C LYS A 52 18.94 27.71 13.63
N GLU A 53 20.06 27.04 13.37
CA GLU A 53 20.14 25.58 13.47
C GLU A 53 20.08 25.18 14.94
N ILE A 54 19.24 24.20 15.27
CA ILE A 54 19.12 23.67 16.63
C ILE A 54 19.52 22.21 16.61
N VAL A 55 20.57 21.87 17.34
CA VAL A 55 21.09 20.51 17.46
C VAL A 55 21.14 20.14 18.92
N CYS A 56 20.25 19.26 19.35
CA CYS A 56 20.21 18.65 20.68
C CYS A 56 20.42 17.14 20.53
N ILE A 57 21.48 16.60 21.13
CA ILE A 57 21.81 15.18 21.08
C ILE A 57 21.92 14.64 22.49
N GLY A 58 21.22 13.55 22.82
CA GLY A 58 21.36 12.95 24.16
C GLY A 58 20.80 13.81 25.31
N CYS A 59 20.08 14.89 25.01
CA CYS A 59 19.62 15.85 26.00
C CYS A 59 18.34 15.37 26.71
N THR A 60 18.13 15.80 27.94
CA THR A 60 16.93 15.50 28.73
C THR A 60 16.18 16.78 29.08
N PHE A 61 14.92 16.88 28.66
CA PHE A 61 13.99 17.95 29.01
C PHE A 61 13.09 17.45 30.15
N LYS A 62 13.27 18.02 31.35
CA LYS A 62 12.58 17.53 32.57
C LYS A 62 11.13 17.99 32.68
N ASN A 63 10.78 19.12 32.06
CA ASN A 63 9.48 19.75 32.15
C ASN A 63 8.91 20.03 30.77
N SER A 64 7.66 20.50 30.72
CA SER A 64 6.94 20.73 29.46
C SER A 64 7.71 21.63 28.49
N VAL A 65 7.72 21.25 27.22
CA VAL A 65 8.33 22.03 26.13
C VAL A 65 7.22 22.51 25.20
N LYS A 66 7.03 23.83 25.08
CA LYS A 66 5.96 24.42 24.28
C LYS A 66 6.53 25.43 23.30
N PHE A 67 6.41 25.11 22.02
CA PHE A 67 6.59 26.01 20.90
C PHE A 67 5.27 26.03 20.14
N GLU A 68 4.53 27.12 20.21
CA GLU A 68 3.26 27.23 19.48
C GLU A 68 3.38 28.28 18.38
N LYS A 69 2.86 27.95 17.18
CA LYS A 69 2.91 28.83 16.01
C LYS A 69 4.32 29.37 15.77
N THR A 70 5.31 28.49 15.78
CA THR A 70 6.71 28.83 15.56
C THR A 70 7.17 28.33 14.19
N ASP A 71 7.87 29.19 13.46
CA ASP A 71 8.50 28.90 12.17
C ASP A 71 10.02 28.71 12.35
N PHE A 72 10.47 27.47 12.20
CA PHE A 72 11.87 27.08 12.23
C PHE A 72 12.44 27.16 10.82
N GLN A 73 13.23 28.20 10.55
CA GLN A 73 13.76 28.47 9.22
C GLN A 73 14.93 27.53 8.85
N LYS A 74 15.68 27.02 9.85
CA LYS A 74 16.82 26.12 9.64
C LYS A 74 16.54 24.72 10.18
N GLU A 75 17.51 23.82 10.02
CA GLU A 75 17.40 22.42 10.44
C GLU A 75 17.28 22.30 11.97
N VAL A 76 16.45 21.33 12.40
CA VAL A 76 16.21 21.02 13.81
C VAL A 76 16.50 19.54 14.05
N PHE A 77 17.62 19.25 14.70
CA PHE A 77 18.03 17.90 15.08
C PHE A 77 17.89 17.72 16.59
N ILE A 78 16.93 16.91 17.02
CA ILE A 78 16.66 16.57 18.42
C ILE A 78 16.69 15.05 18.57
N GLY A 79 17.88 14.47 18.39
CA GLY A 79 18.10 13.03 18.33
C GLY A 79 18.54 12.42 19.67
N ASN A 80 18.08 11.21 19.96
CA ASN A 80 18.41 10.47 21.19
C ASN A 80 18.12 11.29 22.47
N CYS A 81 17.09 12.15 22.44
CA CYS A 81 16.71 13.00 23.56
C CYS A 81 15.54 12.40 24.35
N VAL A 82 15.40 12.80 25.61
CA VAL A 82 14.29 12.37 26.49
C VAL A 82 13.44 13.57 26.88
N PHE A 83 12.15 13.50 26.62
CA PHE A 83 11.15 14.46 27.08
C PHE A 83 10.31 13.82 28.18
N GLN A 84 10.55 14.22 29.43
CA GLN A 84 9.90 13.61 30.61
C GLN A 84 8.45 14.08 30.80
N ASP A 85 8.10 15.22 30.18
CA ASP A 85 6.78 15.84 30.25
C ASP A 85 6.28 16.19 28.83
N ALA A 86 5.09 16.77 28.72
CA ALA A 86 4.42 17.03 27.45
C ALA A 86 5.21 17.99 26.54
N VAL A 87 5.22 17.65 25.25
CA VAL A 87 5.81 18.43 24.18
C VAL A 87 4.70 18.95 23.26
N ASN A 88 4.68 20.25 23.01
CA ASN A 88 3.69 20.91 22.18
C ASN A 88 4.38 21.71 21.08
N PHE A 89 4.20 21.25 19.84
CA PHE A 89 4.67 21.87 18.61
C PHE A 89 3.49 22.27 17.69
N ARG A 90 2.31 22.53 18.27
CA ARG A 90 1.08 22.79 17.51
C ARG A 90 1.20 23.99 16.59
N ASN A 91 0.71 23.82 15.37
CA ASN A 91 0.71 24.85 14.32
C ASN A 91 2.12 25.39 13.99
N ASN A 92 3.18 24.62 14.26
CA ASN A 92 4.52 25.01 13.88
C ASN A 92 4.79 24.73 12.41
N VAL A 93 5.82 25.38 11.88
CA VAL A 93 6.34 25.14 10.53
C VAL A 93 7.82 24.82 10.65
N PHE A 94 8.23 23.67 10.12
CA PHE A 94 9.64 23.32 9.94
C PHE A 94 9.98 23.49 8.46
N GLN A 95 10.66 24.58 8.10
CA GLN A 95 10.97 24.91 6.70
C GLN A 95 11.96 23.92 6.09
N ASN A 96 12.87 23.40 6.92
CA ASN A 96 13.88 22.42 6.55
C ASN A 96 13.66 21.09 7.27
N SER A 97 14.60 20.16 7.09
CA SER A 97 14.52 18.83 7.70
C SER A 97 14.52 18.92 9.23
N CYS A 98 13.74 18.03 9.86
CA CYS A 98 13.75 17.83 11.30
C CYS A 98 13.93 16.35 11.66
N ASP A 99 14.70 16.07 12.71
CA ASP A 99 14.97 14.71 13.17
C ASP A 99 14.76 14.60 14.68
N PHE A 100 13.76 13.82 15.07
CA PHE A 100 13.45 13.40 16.44
C PHE A 100 13.77 11.91 16.65
N GLY A 101 14.67 11.36 15.83
CA GLY A 101 15.02 9.95 15.81
C GLY A 101 15.66 9.50 17.12
N GLU A 102 15.32 8.27 17.53
CA GLU A 102 15.80 7.62 18.75
C GLU A 102 15.41 8.37 20.04
N SER A 103 14.56 9.40 19.94
CA SER A 103 14.08 10.16 21.09
C SER A 103 12.90 9.50 21.78
N LYS A 104 12.77 9.75 23.09
CA LYS A 104 11.74 9.20 23.97
C LYS A 104 10.83 10.32 24.47
N PHE A 105 9.55 10.23 24.14
CA PHE A 105 8.49 11.11 24.62
C PHE A 105 7.72 10.38 25.73
N GLU A 106 8.07 10.68 26.99
CA GLU A 106 7.39 10.11 28.17
C GLU A 106 6.05 10.82 28.43
N GLY A 107 5.95 12.10 28.07
CA GLY A 107 4.70 12.86 28.03
C GLY A 107 4.01 12.82 26.66
N ALA A 108 2.88 13.53 26.54
CA ALA A 108 2.15 13.65 25.28
C ALA A 108 2.96 14.44 24.24
N ALA A 109 2.97 13.99 22.98
CA ALA A 109 3.68 14.63 21.89
C ALA A 109 2.67 15.21 20.88
N LEU A 110 2.56 16.53 20.83
CA LEU A 110 1.48 17.23 20.14
C LEU A 110 2.04 18.02 18.94
N PHE A 111 1.83 17.49 17.74
CA PHE A 111 2.20 18.05 16.44
C PHE A 111 0.96 18.41 15.60
N ARG A 112 -0.17 18.70 16.27
CA ARG A 112 -1.42 19.02 15.58
C ARG A 112 -1.27 20.30 14.75
N GLY A 113 -1.67 20.22 13.47
CA GLY A 113 -1.57 21.34 12.53
C GLY A 113 -0.14 21.72 12.13
N THR A 114 0.87 20.95 12.54
CA THR A 114 2.27 21.22 12.20
C THR A 114 2.52 20.94 10.72
N THR A 115 3.27 21.82 10.06
CA THR A 115 3.71 21.64 8.67
C THR A 115 5.19 21.32 8.63
N PHE A 116 5.54 20.18 8.06
CA PHE A 116 6.91 19.74 7.80
C PHE A 116 7.20 19.95 6.31
N CYS A 117 7.90 21.04 5.98
CA CYS A 117 8.29 21.35 4.61
C CYS A 117 9.45 20.46 4.14
N GLY A 118 10.41 20.19 5.03
CA GLY A 118 11.49 19.22 4.82
C GLY A 118 11.16 17.81 5.32
N LYS A 119 12.13 16.90 5.22
CA LYS A 119 11.99 15.53 5.72
C LYS A 119 11.76 15.53 7.23
N ALA A 120 10.75 14.81 7.70
CA ALA A 120 10.45 14.66 9.12
C ALA A 120 10.78 13.23 9.59
N CYS A 121 11.79 13.11 10.45
CA CYS A 121 12.30 11.82 10.92
C CYS A 121 11.97 11.59 12.41
N PHE A 122 11.36 10.46 12.70
CA PHE A 122 10.98 9.94 14.01
C PHE A 122 11.43 8.47 14.15
N ARG A 123 12.46 8.05 13.41
CA ARG A 123 12.92 6.66 13.39
C ARG A 123 13.27 6.18 14.80
N LYS A 124 12.88 4.96 15.17
CA LYS A 124 13.16 4.36 16.49
C LYS A 124 12.74 5.22 17.70
N SER A 125 11.89 6.23 17.50
CA SER A 125 11.36 7.03 18.60
C SER A 125 10.35 6.23 19.43
N SER A 126 10.14 6.63 20.68
CA SER A 126 9.19 5.98 21.58
C SER A 126 8.22 7.01 22.17
N PHE A 127 6.94 6.85 21.89
CA PHE A 127 5.85 7.67 22.42
C PHE A 127 5.11 6.87 23.48
N GLN A 128 5.27 7.26 24.75
CA GLN A 128 4.66 6.55 25.88
C GLN A 128 3.21 6.99 26.13
N GLN A 129 2.88 8.21 25.75
CA GLN A 129 1.54 8.79 25.83
C GLN A 129 1.01 9.09 24.43
N VAL A 130 -0.11 9.82 24.37
CA VAL A 130 -0.77 10.20 23.11
C VAL A 130 0.20 10.94 22.19
N ALA A 131 0.24 10.49 20.93
CA ALA A 131 0.95 11.17 19.85
C ALA A 131 -0.07 11.75 18.86
N ASP A 132 -0.20 13.08 18.83
CA ASP A 132 -1.22 13.80 18.07
C ASP A 132 -0.59 14.52 16.87
N PHE A 133 -0.77 13.96 15.68
CA PHE A 133 -0.39 14.52 14.38
C PHE A 133 -1.62 14.91 13.54
N ASN A 134 -2.79 15.12 14.17
CA ASN A 134 -4.00 15.51 13.45
C ASN A 134 -3.76 16.80 12.66
N GLU A 135 -4.33 16.89 11.46
CA GLU A 135 -4.23 18.07 10.58
C GLU A 135 -2.78 18.46 10.20
N ALA A 136 -1.79 17.62 10.50
CA ALA A 136 -0.41 17.87 10.10
C ALA A 136 -0.23 17.73 8.59
N GLN A 137 0.83 18.35 8.06
CA GLN A 137 1.17 18.30 6.64
C GLN A 137 2.63 17.91 6.46
N PHE A 138 2.87 16.78 5.79
CA PHE A 138 4.20 16.30 5.41
C PHE A 138 4.39 16.60 3.93
N GLN A 139 5.11 17.67 3.61
CA GLN A 139 5.40 18.08 2.23
C GLN A 139 6.45 17.16 1.58
N GLU A 140 7.38 16.68 2.40
CA GLU A 140 8.40 15.69 2.06
C GLU A 140 8.21 14.39 2.86
N ASN A 141 9.16 13.45 2.75
CA ASN A 141 9.05 12.13 3.38
C ASN A 141 8.87 12.20 4.91
N GLY A 142 7.88 11.47 5.44
CA GLY A 142 7.70 11.20 6.86
C GLY A 142 8.26 9.83 7.23
N VAL A 143 9.13 9.75 8.25
CA VAL A 143 9.82 8.49 8.62
C VAL A 143 9.58 8.15 10.08
N PHE A 144 8.80 7.12 10.35
CA PHE A 144 8.49 6.55 11.66
C PHE A 144 8.97 5.09 11.77
N ARG A 145 9.96 4.70 10.95
CA ARG A 145 10.52 3.35 10.94
C ARG A 145 10.97 2.92 12.32
N SER A 146 10.51 1.75 12.76
CA SER A 146 10.78 1.19 14.10
C SER A 146 10.33 2.07 15.27
N ALA A 147 9.46 3.07 15.06
CA ALA A 147 8.89 3.86 16.14
C ALA A 147 7.91 3.02 16.97
N VAL A 148 7.81 3.31 18.26
CA VAL A 148 6.92 2.61 19.19
C VAL A 148 5.94 3.61 19.80
N PHE A 149 4.64 3.39 19.56
CA PHE A 149 3.53 4.14 20.12
C PHE A 149 2.83 3.27 21.16
N GLN A 150 2.96 3.61 22.44
CA GLN A 150 2.38 2.83 23.53
C GLN A 150 0.90 3.16 23.78
N ASN A 151 0.46 4.35 23.40
CA ASN A 151 -0.90 4.86 23.57
C ASN A 151 -1.46 5.33 22.22
N SER A 152 -2.66 5.91 22.22
CA SER A 152 -3.36 6.32 21.00
C SER A 152 -2.53 7.27 20.15
N THR A 153 -2.54 7.03 18.85
CA THR A 153 -1.84 7.83 17.85
C THR A 153 -2.82 8.34 16.82
N HIS A 154 -2.82 9.64 16.56
CA HIS A 154 -3.82 10.28 15.70
C HIS A 154 -3.16 11.02 14.54
N PHE A 155 -3.57 10.66 13.32
CA PHE A 155 -3.21 11.25 12.03
C PHE A 155 -4.48 11.62 11.24
N ASN A 156 -5.54 12.04 11.93
CA ASN A 156 -6.79 12.41 11.26
C ASN A 156 -6.60 13.70 10.47
N ARG A 157 -7.13 13.75 9.25
CA ARG A 157 -6.98 14.90 8.32
C ARG A 157 -5.53 15.28 8.01
N THR A 158 -4.58 14.37 8.22
CA THR A 158 -3.17 14.58 7.89
C THR A 158 -2.97 14.42 6.38
N ILE A 159 -2.11 15.26 5.79
CA ILE A 159 -1.75 15.19 4.37
C ILE A 159 -0.30 14.75 4.24
N PHE A 160 -0.07 13.65 3.51
CA PHE A 160 1.25 13.14 3.16
C PHE A 160 1.47 13.30 1.66
N ASN A 161 2.31 14.26 1.27
CA ASN A 161 2.58 14.57 -0.13
C ASN A 161 3.63 13.67 -0.78
N LYS A 162 4.48 13.04 0.05
CA LYS A 162 5.53 12.09 -0.33
C LYS A 162 5.41 10.80 0.47
N ASN A 163 6.43 9.95 0.40
CA ASN A 163 6.41 8.63 1.02
C ASN A 163 6.32 8.72 2.56
N LEU A 164 5.55 7.80 3.14
CA LEU A 164 5.41 7.64 4.58
C LEU A 164 5.90 6.25 5.01
N ASP A 165 6.93 6.20 5.84
CA ASP A 165 7.57 4.95 6.29
C ASP A 165 7.23 4.65 7.75
N PHE A 166 6.41 3.63 7.99
CA PHE A 166 6.11 3.03 9.30
C PHE A 166 6.68 1.61 9.42
N ALA A 167 7.64 1.22 8.59
CA ALA A 167 8.17 -0.14 8.60
C ALA A 167 8.70 -0.51 10.00
N GLN A 168 8.39 -1.71 10.47
CA GLN A 168 8.81 -2.24 11.77
C GLN A 168 8.33 -1.44 12.99
N SER A 169 7.41 -0.48 12.81
CA SER A 169 6.83 0.29 13.93
C SER A 169 5.86 -0.56 14.76
N ARG A 170 5.54 -0.11 15.97
CA ARG A 170 4.60 -0.78 16.86
C ARG A 170 3.59 0.23 17.42
N PHE A 171 2.31 -0.05 17.23
CA PHE A 171 1.18 0.65 17.81
C PHE A 171 0.52 -0.28 18.84
N SER A 172 0.69 0.03 20.13
CA SER A 172 0.14 -0.75 21.24
C SER A 172 -1.32 -0.41 21.55
N ASP A 173 -1.85 0.69 20.99
CA ASP A 173 -3.24 1.13 21.12
C ASP A 173 -3.78 1.60 19.74
N THR A 174 -4.89 2.33 19.72
CA THR A 174 -5.55 2.82 18.50
C THR A 174 -4.64 3.73 17.68
N ALA A 175 -4.66 3.50 16.37
CA ALA A 175 -4.03 4.35 15.37
C ALA A 175 -5.09 4.88 14.39
N ASP A 176 -5.35 6.17 14.40
CA ASP A 176 -6.41 6.79 13.60
C ASP A 176 -5.84 7.59 12.43
N PHE A 177 -6.23 7.24 11.21
CA PHE A 177 -5.87 7.95 9.97
C PHE A 177 -7.13 8.47 9.25
N ASN A 178 -8.19 8.80 9.97
CA ASN A 178 -9.46 9.14 9.33
C ASN A 178 -9.34 10.46 8.56
N GLU A 179 -9.96 10.53 7.38
CA GLU A 179 -9.93 11.71 6.51
C GLU A 179 -8.50 12.12 6.06
N SER A 180 -7.50 11.26 6.21
CA SER A 180 -6.13 11.55 5.74
C SER A 180 -6.00 11.40 4.23
N THR A 181 -4.97 12.05 3.67
CA THR A 181 -4.65 11.99 2.24
C THR A 181 -3.23 11.49 2.05
N PHE A 182 -3.07 10.40 1.28
CA PHE A 182 -1.77 9.85 0.89
C PHE A 182 -1.58 10.06 -0.61
N ARG A 183 -0.60 10.90 -1.00
CA ARG A 183 -0.31 11.20 -2.41
C ARG A 183 0.71 10.26 -3.04
N GLU A 184 1.61 9.70 -2.23
CA GLU A 184 2.58 8.69 -2.65
C GLU A 184 2.49 7.45 -1.74
N GLU A 185 3.53 6.61 -1.71
CA GLU A 185 3.50 5.30 -1.07
C GLU A 185 3.51 5.37 0.46
N ILE A 186 2.82 4.42 1.10
CA ILE A 186 2.87 4.20 2.54
C ILE A 186 3.40 2.80 2.82
N ASP A 187 4.42 2.72 3.66
CA ASP A 187 5.08 1.46 4.02
C ASP A 187 4.76 1.08 5.48
N PHE A 188 3.99 0.00 5.66
CA PHE A 188 3.74 -0.62 6.96
C PHE A 188 4.43 -1.99 7.09
N THR A 189 5.49 -2.24 6.32
CA THR A 189 6.19 -3.54 6.31
C THR A 189 6.64 -3.92 7.71
N SER A 190 6.16 -5.05 8.22
CA SER A 190 6.42 -5.52 9.60
C SER A 190 5.95 -4.57 10.72
N ALA A 191 5.09 -3.59 10.44
CA ALA A 191 4.45 -2.79 11.48
C ALA A 191 3.46 -3.64 12.29
N ARG A 192 3.37 -3.40 13.59
CA ARG A 192 2.53 -4.18 14.53
C ARG A 192 1.45 -3.29 15.11
N PHE A 193 0.19 -3.67 14.96
CA PHE A 193 -0.95 -2.98 15.56
C PHE A 193 -1.62 -3.92 16.58
N ALA A 194 -1.60 -3.55 17.86
CA ALA A 194 -2.23 -4.32 18.92
C ALA A 194 -3.76 -4.18 18.90
N VAL A 195 -4.24 -3.01 18.49
CA VAL A 195 -5.65 -2.69 18.24
C VAL A 195 -5.82 -2.32 16.76
N ALA A 196 -7.03 -2.45 16.21
CA ALA A 196 -7.30 -2.07 14.83
C ALA A 196 -6.97 -0.57 14.56
N ALA A 197 -6.38 -0.30 13.40
CA ALA A 197 -6.18 1.06 12.89
C ALA A 197 -7.38 1.51 12.05
N SER A 198 -7.81 2.77 12.22
CA SER A 198 -9.00 3.33 11.54
C SER A 198 -8.60 4.16 10.31
N PHE A 199 -9.16 3.82 9.14
CA PHE A 199 -8.87 4.47 7.85
C PHE A 199 -10.15 4.98 7.15
N ARG A 200 -11.07 5.62 7.89
CA ARG A 200 -12.34 6.08 7.32
C ARG A 200 -12.12 7.29 6.43
N ASN A 201 -12.72 7.30 5.23
CA ASN A 201 -12.65 8.41 4.27
C ASN A 201 -11.22 8.83 3.88
N VAL A 202 -10.29 7.88 3.85
CA VAL A 202 -8.92 8.11 3.36
C VAL A 202 -8.93 8.27 1.84
N SER A 203 -8.17 9.23 1.33
CA SER A 203 -7.98 9.42 -0.11
C SER A 203 -6.57 8.99 -0.55
N PHE A 204 -6.51 8.29 -1.69
CA PHE A 204 -5.29 7.91 -2.40
C PHE A 204 -5.32 8.53 -3.80
N ASN A 205 -4.21 9.09 -4.28
CA ASN A 205 -4.15 9.65 -5.63
C ASN A 205 -3.95 8.54 -6.69
N SER A 206 -4.57 8.72 -7.87
CA SER A 206 -4.75 7.76 -8.97
C SER A 206 -3.50 7.44 -9.80
N ASP A 207 -2.37 8.14 -9.59
CA ASP A 207 -1.10 7.87 -10.30
C ASP A 207 -0.38 6.59 -9.81
N THR A 208 -0.93 5.98 -8.76
CA THR A 208 -0.56 4.67 -8.23
C THR A 208 -0.64 3.54 -9.27
N ILE A 209 -1.43 3.67 -10.35
CA ILE A 209 -1.52 2.64 -11.40
C ILE A 209 -0.16 2.42 -12.09
N TRP A 210 0.58 3.48 -12.38
CA TRP A 210 1.87 3.38 -13.09
C TRP A 210 3.05 3.03 -12.17
N GLN A 211 3.02 3.48 -10.91
CA GLN A 211 4.00 3.06 -9.89
C GLN A 211 3.79 1.61 -9.46
N TRP A 212 2.55 1.17 -9.27
CA TRP A 212 2.21 -0.25 -9.04
C TRP A 212 2.64 -1.14 -10.20
N LEU A 213 2.41 -0.71 -11.46
CA LEU A 213 2.90 -1.42 -12.64
C LEU A 213 4.43 -1.53 -12.63
N ARG A 214 5.16 -0.46 -12.31
CA ARG A 214 6.62 -0.45 -12.26
C ARG A 214 7.17 -1.36 -11.15
N ASN A 215 6.62 -1.29 -9.95
CA ASN A 215 7.05 -2.10 -8.80
C ASN A 215 6.71 -3.59 -8.98
N LYS A 216 5.68 -3.92 -9.77
CA LYS A 216 5.34 -5.32 -10.11
C LYS A 216 6.37 -6.00 -11.03
N PHE A 217 7.17 -5.23 -11.78
CA PHE A 217 8.19 -5.77 -12.69
C PHE A 217 9.58 -5.91 -12.07
N THR A 218 9.83 -5.37 -10.88
CA THR A 218 11.09 -5.53 -10.11
C THR A 218 10.85 -6.41 -8.88
N HIS A 219 11.28 -7.68 -8.91
CA HIS A 219 11.13 -8.73 -7.88
C HIS A 219 11.33 -8.26 -6.41
N GLN A 220 10.62 -8.75 -5.37
CA GLN A 220 10.40 -10.13 -4.88
C GLN A 220 9.02 -10.28 -4.12
N PRO A 221 8.55 -11.52 -3.84
CA PRO A 221 7.26 -11.77 -3.20
C PRO A 221 7.39 -11.83 -1.67
N GLU A 222 6.90 -10.82 -0.95
CA GLU A 222 6.77 -10.87 0.52
C GLU A 222 5.30 -10.64 0.90
N GLN A 223 4.74 -11.55 1.72
CA GLN A 223 3.32 -11.57 2.09
C GLN A 223 3.11 -10.95 3.47
N PRO A 224 2.50 -9.74 3.57
CA PRO A 224 2.20 -9.07 4.83
C PRO A 224 0.80 -9.44 5.36
N THR A 225 0.49 -10.73 5.46
CA THR A 225 -0.90 -11.20 5.72
C THR A 225 -1.09 -12.14 6.92
N GLU A 226 -0.03 -12.57 7.62
CA GLU A 226 -0.16 -13.64 8.62
C GLU A 226 -1.01 -13.31 9.86
N PHE A 227 -1.06 -12.06 10.33
CA PHE A 227 -1.74 -11.74 11.60
C PHE A 227 -3.28 -11.85 11.57
N TYR A 228 -3.94 -11.54 10.45
CA TYR A 228 -5.41 -11.63 10.36
C TYR A 228 -5.93 -13.05 10.10
N LEU A 229 -5.05 -13.98 9.77
CA LEU A 229 -5.41 -15.36 9.43
C LEU A 229 -5.40 -16.29 10.64
N ASP A 230 -4.74 -15.90 11.73
CA ASP A 230 -4.66 -16.69 12.98
C ASP A 230 -5.62 -16.22 14.08
N ASN A 231 -6.29 -15.06 13.91
CA ASN A 231 -7.21 -14.53 14.91
C ASN A 231 -8.64 -15.05 14.65
N GLN A 232 -9.13 -15.94 15.53
CA GLN A 232 -10.44 -16.58 15.41
C GLN A 232 -11.65 -15.64 15.60
N ASP A 233 -11.44 -14.39 16.03
CA ASP A 233 -12.54 -13.47 16.33
C ASP A 233 -12.61 -12.26 15.37
N ILE A 234 -13.09 -12.53 14.16
CA ILE A 234 -13.37 -11.53 13.11
C ILE A 234 -14.69 -10.77 13.42
N ASN A 235 -15.43 -11.16 14.48
CA ASN A 235 -16.76 -10.62 14.75
C ASN A 235 -16.75 -9.16 15.20
N GLY A 236 -15.68 -8.70 15.86
CA GLY A 236 -15.51 -7.33 16.33
C GLY A 236 -15.22 -6.28 15.24
N VAL A 237 -14.92 -6.69 14.01
CA VAL A 237 -14.72 -5.79 12.88
C VAL A 237 -16.08 -5.26 12.42
N SER A 238 -16.28 -3.95 12.28
CA SER A 238 -17.55 -3.38 11.79
C SER A 238 -17.61 -3.20 10.26
N ASN A 239 -16.45 -3.27 9.59
CA ASN A 239 -16.35 -3.11 8.13
C ASN A 239 -16.63 -4.43 7.38
N PRO A 240 -17.73 -4.53 6.61
CA PRO A 240 -18.10 -5.75 5.88
C PRO A 240 -17.12 -6.09 4.75
N PHE A 241 -16.48 -5.10 4.13
CA PHE A 241 -15.45 -5.32 3.11
C PHE A 241 -14.20 -5.96 3.69
N PHE A 242 -13.81 -5.55 4.89
CA PHE A 242 -12.65 -6.10 5.58
C PHE A 242 -12.89 -7.55 6.03
N LYS A 243 -14.06 -7.85 6.61
CA LYS A 243 -14.42 -9.24 6.96
C LYS A 243 -14.34 -10.17 5.76
N ARG A 244 -14.85 -9.71 4.61
CA ARG A 244 -14.84 -10.49 3.38
C ARG A 244 -13.44 -10.66 2.82
N TYR A 245 -12.62 -9.61 2.84
CA TYR A 245 -11.21 -9.70 2.44
C TYR A 245 -10.44 -10.75 3.26
N VAL A 246 -10.61 -10.74 4.59
CA VAL A 246 -9.97 -11.73 5.47
C VAL A 246 -10.48 -13.14 5.17
N ALA A 247 -11.79 -13.32 4.98
CA ALA A 247 -12.37 -14.62 4.60
C ALA A 247 -11.84 -15.13 3.24
N ASP A 248 -11.68 -14.24 2.26
CA ASP A 248 -11.12 -14.54 0.93
C ASP A 248 -9.66 -15.03 1.04
N GLN A 249 -8.87 -14.37 1.89
CA GLN A 249 -7.46 -14.75 2.12
C GLN A 249 -7.34 -16.08 2.87
N LEU A 250 -8.21 -16.32 3.86
CA LEU A 250 -8.32 -17.62 4.54
C LEU A 250 -8.67 -18.74 3.56
N PHE A 251 -9.64 -18.51 2.67
CA PHE A 251 -10.00 -19.46 1.64
C PHE A 251 -8.82 -19.76 0.72
N ILE A 252 -8.10 -18.74 0.22
CA ILE A 252 -6.94 -18.93 -0.66
C ILE A 252 -5.83 -19.72 0.07
N ARG A 253 -5.61 -19.48 1.36
CA ARG A 253 -4.62 -20.22 2.16
C ARG A 253 -5.01 -21.68 2.33
N ALA A 254 -6.23 -21.94 2.78
CA ALA A 254 -6.77 -23.29 2.93
C ALA A 254 -6.74 -24.03 1.59
N PHE A 255 -7.13 -23.36 0.49
CA PHE A 255 -7.09 -23.92 -0.85
C PHE A 255 -5.66 -24.25 -1.31
N LYS A 256 -4.69 -23.39 -1.00
CA LYS A 256 -3.27 -23.62 -1.34
C LYS A 256 -2.68 -24.80 -0.57
N GLU A 257 -3.06 -24.98 0.69
CA GLU A 257 -2.63 -26.11 1.52
C GLU A 257 -3.24 -27.44 1.04
N ILE A 258 -4.52 -27.45 0.66
CA ILE A 258 -5.20 -28.64 0.18
C ILE A 258 -4.80 -28.97 -1.28
N HIS A 259 -4.63 -27.95 -2.13
CA HIS A 259 -4.43 -28.09 -3.58
C HIS A 259 -3.30 -27.16 -4.12
N PRO A 260 -2.03 -27.48 -3.85
CA PRO A 260 -0.89 -26.62 -4.21
C PRO A 260 -0.77 -26.42 -5.73
N PHE A 261 -0.95 -27.46 -6.53
CA PHE A 261 -0.88 -27.37 -7.99
C PHE A 261 -1.99 -26.47 -8.57
N TRP A 262 -3.25 -26.73 -8.19
CA TRP A 262 -4.40 -25.96 -8.68
C TRP A 262 -4.37 -24.50 -8.22
N SER A 263 -3.78 -24.19 -7.06
CA SER A 263 -3.59 -22.82 -6.60
C SER A 263 -2.74 -21.98 -7.56
N ILE A 264 -1.69 -22.58 -8.15
CA ILE A 264 -0.81 -21.91 -9.11
C ILE A 264 -1.55 -21.65 -10.42
N VAL A 265 -2.29 -22.65 -10.92
CA VAL A 265 -3.10 -22.55 -12.13
C VAL A 265 -4.16 -21.45 -11.98
N TRP A 266 -4.88 -21.44 -10.85
CA TRP A 266 -5.94 -20.46 -10.59
C TRP A 266 -5.40 -19.04 -10.39
N LYS A 267 -4.27 -18.89 -9.70
CA LYS A 267 -3.58 -17.61 -9.57
C LYS A 267 -3.24 -17.01 -10.93
N TRP A 268 -2.70 -17.82 -11.83
CA TRP A 268 -2.26 -17.35 -13.14
C TRP A 268 -3.42 -17.10 -14.11
N SER A 269 -4.50 -17.88 -14.00
CA SER A 269 -5.67 -17.75 -14.88
C SER A 269 -6.59 -16.59 -14.53
N SER A 270 -6.84 -16.33 -13.24
CA SER A 270 -7.84 -15.32 -12.81
C SER A 270 -7.47 -14.55 -11.54
N ASP A 271 -6.26 -14.75 -11.00
CA ASP A 271 -5.87 -14.26 -9.68
C ASP A 271 -6.90 -14.65 -8.60
N TYR A 272 -7.22 -15.95 -8.52
CA TYR A 272 -8.24 -16.47 -7.60
C TYR A 272 -9.64 -15.87 -7.80
N GLY A 273 -10.00 -15.54 -9.04
CA GLY A 273 -11.29 -14.93 -9.38
C GLY A 273 -11.38 -13.42 -9.12
N ARG A 274 -10.24 -12.75 -8.90
CA ARG A 274 -10.19 -11.31 -8.64
C ARG A 274 -10.01 -10.47 -9.91
N SER A 275 -9.43 -11.04 -10.95
CA SER A 275 -9.10 -10.32 -12.19
C SER A 275 -9.91 -10.80 -13.38
N LEU A 276 -10.92 -10.00 -13.75
CA LEU A 276 -11.70 -10.20 -14.99
C LEU A 276 -10.82 -10.07 -16.24
N ALA A 277 -9.79 -9.20 -16.21
CA ALA A 277 -8.92 -8.97 -17.34
C ALA A 277 -8.02 -10.18 -17.64
N LEU A 278 -7.45 -10.81 -16.60
CA LEU A 278 -6.69 -12.07 -16.76
C LEU A 278 -7.60 -13.17 -17.29
N TRP A 279 -8.82 -13.27 -16.76
CA TRP A 279 -9.79 -14.26 -17.23
C TRP A 279 -10.12 -14.09 -18.72
N ALA A 280 -10.46 -12.86 -19.14
CA ALA A 280 -10.75 -12.56 -20.53
C ALA A 280 -9.55 -12.83 -21.46
N LEU A 281 -8.33 -12.52 -21.01
CA LEU A 281 -7.10 -12.82 -21.73
C LEU A 281 -6.95 -14.34 -21.94
N TRP A 282 -7.14 -15.14 -20.89
CA TRP A 282 -7.04 -16.60 -20.97
C TRP A 282 -8.12 -17.22 -21.85
N SER A 283 -9.36 -16.73 -21.76
CA SER A 283 -10.44 -17.14 -22.68
C SER A 283 -10.05 -16.88 -24.15
N LEU A 284 -9.49 -15.70 -24.43
CA LEU A 284 -9.05 -15.34 -25.78
C LEU A 284 -7.87 -16.21 -26.24
N LEU A 285 -6.89 -16.46 -25.39
CA LEU A 285 -5.74 -17.30 -25.71
C LEU A 285 -6.14 -18.76 -25.95
N ILE A 286 -7.09 -19.29 -25.18
CA ILE A 286 -7.64 -20.62 -25.42
C ILE A 286 -8.31 -20.65 -26.79
N ALA A 287 -9.22 -19.72 -27.10
CA ALA A 287 -9.86 -19.67 -28.42
C ALA A 287 -8.85 -19.52 -29.57
N LEU A 288 -7.82 -18.68 -29.42
CA LEU A 288 -6.74 -18.56 -30.39
C LEU A 288 -5.96 -19.87 -30.57
N SER A 289 -5.69 -20.61 -29.48
CA SER A 289 -4.99 -21.89 -29.55
C SER A 289 -5.78 -22.94 -30.33
N PHE A 290 -7.10 -23.05 -30.08
CA PHE A 290 -7.97 -23.96 -30.82
C PHE A 290 -8.11 -23.55 -32.29
N SER A 291 -8.20 -22.25 -32.58
CA SER A 291 -8.18 -21.74 -33.96
C SER A 291 -6.97 -22.20 -34.76
N LEU A 292 -5.78 -22.28 -34.16
CA LEU A 292 -4.58 -22.76 -34.84
C LEU A 292 -4.64 -24.25 -35.14
N VAL A 293 -5.27 -25.03 -34.26
CA VAL A 293 -5.43 -26.49 -34.43
C VAL A 293 -6.54 -26.82 -35.43
N TYR A 294 -7.58 -25.98 -35.54
CA TYR A 294 -8.65 -26.13 -36.53
C TYR A 294 -8.25 -25.75 -37.95
N MET A 295 -7.16 -25.00 -38.11
CA MET A 295 -6.65 -24.65 -39.43
C MET A 295 -6.16 -25.91 -40.16
N ALA A 296 -6.42 -25.97 -41.46
CA ALA A 296 -6.01 -27.11 -42.26
C ALA A 296 -4.49 -27.34 -42.19
N ALA A 297 -4.12 -28.62 -42.17
CA ALA A 297 -2.73 -29.06 -42.17
C ALA A 297 -1.95 -28.39 -43.32
N PRO A 298 -0.78 -27.78 -43.05
CA PRO A 298 0.04 -27.23 -44.11
C PRO A 298 0.44 -28.28 -45.15
N THR A 299 0.57 -27.86 -46.41
CA THR A 299 0.88 -28.72 -47.55
C THR A 299 2.27 -29.36 -47.51
N TRP A 300 3.12 -28.97 -46.56
CA TRP A 300 4.43 -29.57 -46.28
C TRP A 300 4.42 -30.62 -45.16
N PHE A 301 3.26 -30.86 -44.52
CA PHE A 301 3.14 -31.82 -43.40
C PHE A 301 3.02 -33.28 -43.90
N PRO A 302 3.57 -34.30 -43.23
CA PRO A 302 3.52 -35.69 -43.70
C PRO A 302 2.10 -36.23 -43.88
N GLU A 303 1.82 -36.93 -44.99
CA GLU A 303 0.47 -37.44 -45.32
C GLU A 303 -0.13 -38.36 -44.25
N ARG A 304 0.67 -39.28 -43.70
CA ARG A 304 0.25 -40.19 -42.61
C ARG A 304 -0.26 -39.46 -41.36
N LEU A 305 0.23 -38.25 -41.11
CA LEU A 305 -0.21 -37.44 -39.98
C LEU A 305 -1.45 -36.60 -40.33
N ARG A 306 -1.65 -36.23 -41.60
CA ARG A 306 -2.83 -35.45 -42.04
C ARG A 306 -4.14 -36.22 -41.92
N GLU A 307 -4.10 -37.54 -42.05
CA GLU A 307 -5.28 -38.41 -41.88
C GLU A 307 -5.77 -38.42 -40.41
N VAL A 308 -4.87 -38.23 -39.45
CA VAL A 308 -5.18 -38.23 -38.02
C VAL A 308 -5.50 -36.81 -37.52
N MET A 309 -5.00 -35.78 -38.19
CA MET A 309 -5.27 -34.37 -37.86
C MET A 309 -6.76 -34.04 -38.02
N PRO A 310 -7.29 -33.11 -37.19
CA PRO A 310 -8.70 -32.75 -37.25
C PRO A 310 -9.01 -32.02 -38.57
N GLN A 311 -10.12 -32.42 -39.21
CA GLN A 311 -10.56 -31.88 -40.49
C GLN A 311 -11.94 -31.23 -40.34
N PHE A 312 -12.08 -30.06 -40.96
CA PHE A 312 -13.29 -29.25 -40.93
C PHE A 312 -13.54 -28.63 -42.30
N HIS A 313 -14.80 -28.49 -42.65
CA HIS A 313 -15.24 -27.72 -43.80
C HIS A 313 -16.42 -26.82 -43.44
N GLN A 314 -16.58 -25.77 -44.24
CA GLN A 314 -17.73 -24.88 -44.16
C GLN A 314 -18.89 -25.44 -45.00
N VAL A 315 -20.10 -25.44 -44.44
CA VAL A 315 -21.31 -25.99 -45.11
C VAL A 315 -22.13 -24.88 -45.80
N THR A 316 -22.07 -23.65 -45.28
CA THR A 316 -22.91 -22.52 -45.74
C THR A 316 -22.10 -21.38 -46.35
N GLY A 317 -22.55 -20.83 -47.49
CA GLY A 317 -21.95 -19.66 -48.15
C GLY A 317 -21.22 -19.99 -49.45
N GLY A 318 -20.61 -18.97 -50.09
CA GLY A 318 -19.98 -19.08 -51.42
C GLY A 318 -18.68 -19.90 -51.49
N GLN A 319 -18.23 -20.44 -50.36
CA GLN A 319 -17.01 -21.27 -50.23
C GLN A 319 -17.33 -22.61 -49.53
N ALA A 320 -18.55 -23.14 -49.73
CA ALA A 320 -18.96 -24.41 -49.17
C ALA A 320 -18.04 -25.56 -49.65
N GLY A 321 -17.55 -26.36 -48.72
CA GLY A 321 -16.60 -27.45 -48.98
C GLY A 321 -15.12 -27.06 -48.98
N GLU A 322 -14.77 -25.78 -48.82
CA GLU A 322 -13.37 -25.36 -48.67
C GLU A 322 -12.87 -25.57 -47.23
N PRO A 323 -11.56 -25.85 -47.06
CA PRO A 323 -10.93 -25.91 -45.74
C PRO A 323 -10.98 -24.56 -45.03
N LEU A 324 -10.97 -24.58 -43.69
CA LEU A 324 -11.00 -23.37 -42.89
C LEU A 324 -9.71 -22.54 -43.03
N THR A 325 -9.90 -21.26 -43.36
CA THR A 325 -8.85 -20.23 -43.21
C THR A 325 -8.75 -19.80 -41.75
N PHE A 326 -7.65 -19.16 -41.36
CA PHE A 326 -7.42 -18.71 -39.97
C PHE A 326 -8.62 -17.99 -39.35
N TRP A 327 -9.20 -17.01 -40.06
CA TRP A 327 -10.33 -16.22 -39.53
C TRP A 327 -11.61 -17.05 -39.36
N LYS A 328 -11.84 -18.04 -40.23
CA LYS A 328 -12.97 -18.95 -40.10
C LYS A 328 -12.76 -19.93 -38.94
N SER A 329 -11.55 -20.43 -38.76
CA SER A 329 -11.16 -21.25 -37.61
C SER A 329 -11.31 -20.49 -36.29
N PHE A 330 -10.94 -19.20 -36.26
CA PHE A 330 -11.06 -18.37 -35.07
C PHE A 330 -12.51 -18.08 -34.71
N TYR A 331 -13.31 -17.73 -35.71
CA TYR A 331 -14.75 -17.58 -35.54
C TYR A 331 -15.40 -18.88 -35.04
N PHE A 332 -15.07 -20.02 -35.65
CA PHE A 332 -15.60 -21.32 -35.24
C PHE A 332 -15.21 -21.68 -33.80
N SER A 333 -13.97 -21.39 -33.40
CA SER A 333 -13.50 -21.55 -32.03
C SER A 333 -14.28 -20.68 -31.05
N ILE A 334 -14.50 -19.39 -31.34
CA ILE A 334 -15.32 -18.52 -30.47
C ILE A 334 -16.74 -19.07 -30.31
N VAL A 335 -17.38 -19.46 -31.41
CA VAL A 335 -18.77 -19.97 -31.43
C VAL A 335 -18.88 -21.28 -30.64
N THR A 336 -17.88 -22.14 -30.74
CA THR A 336 -17.81 -23.41 -30.02
C THR A 336 -17.52 -23.18 -28.53
N PHE A 337 -16.54 -22.35 -28.21
CA PHE A 337 -16.14 -22.00 -26.85
C PHE A 337 -17.25 -21.29 -26.06
N THR A 338 -18.05 -20.47 -26.74
CA THR A 338 -19.24 -19.81 -26.15
C THR A 338 -20.49 -20.67 -26.20
N THR A 339 -20.41 -21.87 -26.80
CA THR A 339 -21.52 -22.82 -26.96
C THR A 339 -22.72 -22.27 -27.78
N LEU A 340 -22.48 -21.27 -28.64
CA LEU A 340 -23.51 -20.64 -29.49
C LEU A 340 -23.97 -21.55 -30.64
N GLY A 341 -23.02 -22.22 -31.30
CA GLY A 341 -23.27 -23.27 -32.30
C GLY A 341 -24.16 -22.87 -33.50
N PHE A 342 -23.66 -22.03 -34.42
CA PHE A 342 -24.42 -21.61 -35.61
C PHE A 342 -24.62 -22.69 -36.69
N GLY A 343 -23.86 -23.79 -36.64
CA GLY A 343 -24.03 -24.93 -37.56
C GLY A 343 -23.48 -24.73 -38.98
N ASP A 344 -22.64 -23.73 -39.18
CA ASP A 344 -22.02 -23.36 -40.46
C ASP A 344 -20.71 -24.10 -40.76
N VAL A 345 -20.10 -24.72 -39.76
CA VAL A 345 -18.86 -25.51 -39.85
C VAL A 345 -19.08 -26.88 -39.21
N VAL A 346 -18.59 -27.94 -39.86
CA VAL A 346 -18.78 -29.32 -39.40
C VAL A 346 -17.44 -30.04 -39.27
N ALA A 347 -17.37 -30.92 -38.26
CA ALA A 347 -16.24 -31.79 -37.97
C ALA A 347 -16.35 -33.10 -38.77
N ASP A 348 -15.41 -33.31 -39.69
CA ASP A 348 -15.46 -34.41 -40.66
C ASP A 348 -15.03 -35.75 -40.07
N ASN A 349 -14.03 -35.72 -39.19
CA ASN A 349 -13.41 -36.91 -38.63
C ASN A 349 -13.52 -36.98 -37.10
N THR A 350 -13.20 -38.16 -36.56
CA THR A 350 -13.30 -38.42 -35.11
C THR A 350 -12.40 -37.50 -34.29
N SER A 351 -11.20 -37.17 -34.77
CA SER A 351 -10.28 -36.27 -34.07
C SER A 351 -10.82 -34.84 -34.00
N ALA A 352 -11.44 -34.32 -35.06
CA ALA A 352 -12.13 -33.03 -35.04
C ALA A 352 -13.29 -33.02 -34.03
N ARG A 353 -14.10 -34.07 -33.97
CA ARG A 353 -15.23 -34.17 -33.00
C ARG A 353 -14.74 -34.21 -31.55
N ILE A 354 -13.67 -34.94 -31.27
CA ILE A 354 -13.05 -34.97 -29.94
C ILE A 354 -12.56 -33.57 -29.56
N LEU A 355 -11.89 -32.88 -30.48
CA LEU A 355 -11.33 -31.55 -30.23
C LEU A 355 -12.42 -30.50 -29.95
N VAL A 356 -13.50 -30.49 -30.74
CA VAL A 356 -14.67 -29.63 -30.51
C VAL A 356 -15.30 -29.92 -29.15
N THR A 357 -15.42 -31.21 -28.78
CA THR A 357 -15.97 -31.61 -27.47
C THR A 357 -15.11 -31.10 -26.31
N LEU A 358 -13.78 -31.17 -26.45
CA LEU A 358 -12.85 -30.63 -25.44
C LEU A 358 -12.97 -29.10 -25.32
N GLU A 359 -13.09 -28.38 -26.43
CA GLU A 359 -13.26 -26.93 -26.42
C GLU A 359 -14.54 -26.51 -25.69
N VAL A 360 -15.65 -27.22 -25.91
CA VAL A 360 -16.92 -26.98 -25.22
C VAL A 360 -16.77 -27.18 -23.70
N ILE A 361 -16.03 -28.21 -23.27
CA ILE A 361 -15.74 -28.43 -21.84
C ILE A 361 -14.97 -27.25 -21.25
N PHE A 362 -13.93 -26.77 -21.94
CA PHE A 362 -13.20 -25.57 -21.52
C PHE A 362 -14.09 -24.33 -21.48
N GLY A 363 -14.97 -24.16 -22.48
CA GLY A 363 -15.96 -23.09 -22.53
C GLY A 363 -16.84 -23.04 -21.28
N TYR A 364 -17.39 -24.17 -20.86
CA TYR A 364 -18.22 -24.24 -19.65
C TYR A 364 -17.44 -23.98 -18.36
N ILE A 365 -16.19 -24.46 -18.25
CA ILE A 365 -15.32 -24.15 -17.11
C ILE A 365 -15.08 -22.64 -17.04
N MET A 366 -14.82 -22.01 -18.20
CA MET A 366 -14.56 -20.57 -18.28
C MET A 366 -15.82 -19.73 -18.04
N LEU A 367 -17.01 -20.23 -18.42
CA LEU A 367 -18.28 -19.60 -18.09
C LEU A 367 -18.57 -19.67 -16.59
N GLY A 368 -18.35 -20.84 -15.95
CA GLY A 368 -18.53 -21.01 -14.51
C GLY A 368 -17.65 -20.07 -13.69
N GLY A 369 -16.37 -19.92 -14.07
CA GLY A 369 -15.50 -18.96 -13.41
C GLY A 369 -15.89 -17.50 -13.67
N LEU A 370 -16.40 -17.16 -14.87
CA LEU A 370 -16.92 -15.82 -15.15
C LEU A 370 -18.09 -15.46 -14.24
N ILE A 371 -19.05 -16.39 -14.07
CA ILE A 371 -20.21 -16.21 -13.18
C ILE A 371 -19.73 -16.02 -11.73
N SER A 372 -18.74 -16.79 -11.28
CA SER A 372 -18.14 -16.65 -9.95
C SER A 372 -17.50 -15.28 -9.74
N ILE A 373 -16.72 -14.79 -10.73
CA ILE A 373 -16.10 -13.46 -10.69
C ILE A 373 -17.17 -12.36 -10.60
N PHE A 374 -18.24 -12.45 -11.40
CA PHE A 374 -19.33 -11.47 -11.37
C PHE A 374 -20.12 -11.52 -10.06
N ALA A 375 -20.44 -12.71 -9.55
CA ALA A 375 -21.13 -12.88 -8.27
C ALA A 375 -20.34 -12.23 -7.13
N ASN A 376 -19.02 -12.41 -7.11
CA ASN A 376 -18.14 -11.78 -6.14
C ASN A 376 -18.08 -10.25 -6.27
N LYS A 377 -18.09 -9.74 -7.50
CA LYS A 377 -18.02 -8.30 -7.79
C LYS A 377 -19.35 -7.55 -7.60
N LEU A 378 -20.47 -8.23 -7.77
CA LEU A 378 -21.81 -7.68 -7.52
C LEU A 378 -22.12 -7.67 -6.03
N ALA A 379 -21.80 -8.77 -5.35
CA ALA A 379 -21.96 -8.88 -3.90
C ALA A 379 -20.97 -7.99 -3.11
N SER A 380 -20.02 -7.32 -3.76
CA SER A 380 -19.18 -6.28 -3.15
C SER A 380 -19.73 -4.86 -3.38
N ARG A 381 -20.85 -4.68 -4.08
CA ARG A 381 -21.48 -3.36 -4.29
C ARG A 381 -22.79 -3.18 -3.53
N SER A 382 -23.35 -4.25 -2.97
CA SER A 382 -24.47 -4.27 -2.02
C SER A 382 -23.95 -4.37 -0.59
#